data_AF-A0A974H2R4-F1
#
_entry.id   AF-A0A974H2R4-F1
#
_cell.length_a   1.000
_cell.length_b   1.000
_cell.length_c   1.000
_cell.angle_alpha   90.00
_cell.angle_beta   90.00
_cell.angle_gamma   90.00
#
_symmetry.space_group_name_H-M   'P 1'
#
loop_
_entity.id
_entity.type
_entity.pdbx_description
1 polymer ?
#
loop_
_entity_poly.entity_id
_entity_poly.type
_entity_poly.pdbx_seq_one_letter_code
_entity_poly.pdbx_strand_id
1 'polypeptide(L)'
;MSAEIFTGTMAVQCQPFMSFHHIHGDNVRIDPSGTLATRVESFANGICFSQEPLQPGQIFLVEIEDKELGWCGHLRVGLMARDPRSLDMVPEYSLPDLVNQGDSWIFAITRNHNRVQTEDDNSSRAINELLADPYLKVGKFKYPREKLVARSRPGRFSHILDELYKSNVLPPTALRSRIGVLYEPESDGTRSMHIIINGEDMGPSARGIPATEPLYAVVDVFASTKSVRVIQLEYGFSSLQTLCRLVIQKHIVHRLAIDWLDLPKMLKNFCKYE
;
A
#
# COMPACT_ATOMS: atom_id res chain seq x y z
N MET A 1 -45.33 6.67 -9.38
CA MET A 1 -44.24 5.76 -9.79
C MET A 1 -43.23 6.63 -10.48
N SER A 2 -42.38 7.27 -9.68
CA SER A 2 -41.53 8.38 -10.12
C SER A 2 -40.09 7.88 -10.03
N ALA A 3 -39.43 7.78 -11.18
CA ALA A 3 -38.05 7.36 -11.27
C ALA A 3 -37.14 8.50 -10.78
N GLU A 4 -36.47 8.30 -9.66
CA GLU A 4 -35.36 9.16 -9.23
C GLU A 4 -34.14 8.83 -10.09
N ILE A 5 -33.77 9.78 -10.92
CA ILE A 5 -32.54 9.74 -11.71
C ILE A 5 -31.39 10.04 -10.74
N PHE A 6 -30.64 8.99 -10.40
CA PHE A 6 -29.39 9.09 -9.65
C PHE A 6 -28.36 9.87 -10.48
N THR A 7 -28.27 11.18 -10.25
CA THR A 7 -27.18 12.02 -10.74
C THR A 7 -26.03 11.90 -9.75
N GLY A 8 -25.21 10.86 -9.93
CA GLY A 8 -23.94 10.72 -9.23
C GLY A 8 -22.93 11.72 -9.79
N THR A 9 -22.91 12.93 -9.22
CA THR A 9 -21.86 13.92 -9.47
C THR A 9 -20.52 13.33 -9.03
N MET A 10 -19.72 12.86 -9.98
CA MET A 10 -18.31 12.50 -9.73
C MET A 10 -17.54 13.79 -9.53
N ALA A 11 -17.60 14.34 -8.32
CA ALA A 11 -16.70 15.40 -7.90
C ALA A 11 -15.27 14.83 -8.00
N VAL A 12 -14.44 15.42 -8.87
CA VAL A 12 -12.99 15.27 -8.80
C VAL A 12 -12.57 15.94 -7.49
N GLN A 13 -12.65 15.19 -6.41
CA GLN A 13 -12.19 15.64 -5.11
C GLN A 13 -10.66 15.74 -5.23
N CYS A 14 -10.13 16.96 -5.24
CA CYS A 14 -8.68 17.21 -5.18
C CYS A 14 -8.16 16.45 -3.96
N GLN A 15 -7.52 15.32 -4.20
CA GLN A 15 -7.02 14.47 -3.13
C GLN A 15 -5.85 15.19 -2.47
N PRO A 16 -5.81 15.27 -1.13
CA PRO A 16 -4.69 15.89 -0.44
C PRO A 16 -3.42 15.12 -0.78
N PHE A 17 -2.36 15.86 -1.13
CA PHE A 17 -1.05 15.29 -1.40
C PHE A 17 -0.51 14.64 -0.12
N MET A 18 -0.23 13.34 -0.18
CA MET A 18 0.26 12.60 0.98
C MET A 18 1.71 12.96 1.26
N SER A 19 2.00 13.26 2.51
CA SER A 19 3.35 13.57 2.97
C SER A 19 3.55 13.11 4.41
N PHE A 20 4.80 13.02 4.82
CA PHE A 20 5.18 12.80 6.20
C PHE A 20 5.04 14.09 7.02
N HIS A 21 4.61 13.93 8.27
CA HIS A 21 4.55 15.01 9.23
C HIS A 21 5.95 15.48 9.63
N HIS A 22 6.10 16.77 9.95
CA HIS A 22 7.38 17.35 10.40
C HIS A 22 7.85 16.82 11.78
N ILE A 23 6.93 16.35 12.63
CA ILE A 23 7.25 15.59 13.84
C ILE A 23 7.56 14.14 13.43
N HIS A 24 8.75 13.67 13.78
CA HIS A 24 9.26 12.33 13.48
C HIS A 24 10.36 11.97 14.49
N GLY A 25 10.83 10.71 14.47
CA GLY A 25 11.92 10.25 15.33
C GLY A 25 13.26 10.91 15.02
N ASP A 26 14.14 10.96 16.02
CA ASP A 26 15.40 11.71 15.97
C ASP A 26 16.34 11.31 14.82
N ASN A 27 16.30 10.04 14.44
CA ASN A 27 17.15 9.49 13.39
C ASN A 27 16.53 9.60 12.01
N VAL A 28 15.39 10.26 11.83
CA VAL A 28 14.74 10.46 10.54
C VAL A 28 15.10 11.83 9.96
N ARG A 29 15.32 11.86 8.65
CA ARG A 29 15.33 13.09 7.84
C ARG A 29 14.28 12.96 6.74
N ILE A 30 13.40 13.96 6.68
CA ILE A 30 12.39 14.09 5.64
C ILE A 30 12.91 15.05 4.57
N ASP A 31 12.75 14.70 3.30
CA ASP A 31 13.14 15.56 2.19
C ASP A 31 12.24 16.80 2.05
N PRO A 32 12.64 17.84 1.30
CA PRO A 32 11.84 19.06 1.15
C PRO A 32 10.45 18.85 0.55
N SER A 33 10.22 17.77 -0.20
CA SER A 33 8.89 17.44 -0.73
C SER A 33 7.96 16.79 0.30
N GLY A 34 8.47 16.40 1.46
CA GLY A 34 7.71 15.68 2.47
C GLY A 34 7.41 14.23 2.11
N THR A 35 7.99 13.68 1.03
CA THR A 35 7.62 12.35 0.52
C THR A 35 8.66 11.27 0.80
N LEU A 36 9.90 11.61 1.11
CA LEU A 36 10.96 10.67 1.43
C LEU A 36 11.39 10.82 2.89
N ALA A 37 11.24 9.75 3.66
CA ALA A 37 11.80 9.63 5.00
C ALA A 37 13.02 8.69 4.95
N THR A 38 14.17 9.18 5.40
CA THR A 38 15.43 8.43 5.45
C THR A 38 15.94 8.36 6.87
N ARG A 39 16.19 7.14 7.38
CA ARG A 39 16.85 6.98 8.66
C ARG A 39 18.35 7.25 8.50
N VAL A 40 18.91 8.25 9.16
CA VAL A 40 20.32 8.63 9.00
C VAL A 40 21.26 7.85 9.92
N GLU A 41 20.80 7.45 11.11
CA GLU A 41 21.63 6.80 12.13
C GLU A 41 20.91 5.62 12.80
N SER A 42 21.68 4.71 13.41
CA SER A 42 21.21 3.53 14.16
C SER A 42 20.24 2.64 13.35
N PHE A 43 19.49 1.79 14.06
CA PHE A 43 18.41 0.93 13.56
C PHE A 43 17.02 1.33 14.08
N ALA A 44 16.96 2.29 15.01
CA ALA A 44 15.78 2.74 15.76
C ALA A 44 15.60 4.27 15.66
N ASN A 45 14.65 4.83 16.41
CA ASN A 45 14.19 6.23 16.30
C ASN A 45 13.71 6.58 14.88
N GLY A 46 13.05 5.62 14.23
CA GLY A 46 12.63 5.69 12.82
C GLY A 46 11.18 6.09 12.59
N ILE A 47 10.45 6.47 13.64
CA ILE A 47 8.99 6.67 13.59
C ILE A 47 8.64 7.94 12.81
N CYS A 48 7.73 7.81 11.86
CA CYS A 48 7.17 8.88 11.04
C CYS A 48 5.64 8.81 11.09
N PHE A 49 4.99 9.96 10.88
CA PHE A 49 3.53 10.06 10.84
C PHE A 49 3.03 10.62 9.51
N SER A 50 1.76 10.38 9.14
CA SER A 50 1.13 11.14 8.06
C SER A 50 0.97 12.61 8.45
N GLN A 51 1.15 13.53 7.50
CA GLN A 51 0.99 14.97 7.74
C GLN A 51 -0.43 15.34 8.18
N GLU A 52 -1.43 14.69 7.61
CA GLU A 52 -2.85 14.88 7.94
C GLU A 52 -3.46 13.55 8.39
N PRO A 53 -4.56 13.59 9.18
CA PRO A 53 -5.29 12.39 9.50
C PRO A 53 -5.93 11.77 8.25
N LEU A 54 -5.93 10.44 8.21
CA LEU A 54 -6.49 9.70 7.10
C LEU A 54 -8.02 9.82 7.09
N GLN A 55 -8.58 9.85 5.89
CA GLN A 55 -10.01 9.68 5.66
C GLN A 55 -10.38 8.20 5.55
N PRO A 56 -11.67 7.83 5.76
CA PRO A 56 -12.13 6.46 5.55
C PRO A 56 -11.73 5.90 4.18
N GLY A 57 -11.07 4.74 4.16
CA GLY A 57 -10.59 4.10 2.94
C GLY A 57 -9.41 4.80 2.26
N GLN A 58 -8.84 5.84 2.87
CA GLN A 58 -7.65 6.49 2.33
C GLN A 58 -6.41 5.70 2.73
N ILE A 59 -5.62 5.29 1.74
CA ILE A 59 -4.39 4.54 1.95
C ILE A 59 -3.22 5.50 2.10
N PHE A 60 -2.48 5.38 3.20
CA PHE A 60 -1.13 5.92 3.30
C PHE A 60 -0.15 4.88 2.78
N LEU A 61 0.33 5.05 1.55
CA LEU A 61 1.15 4.07 0.83
C LEU A 61 2.61 4.50 0.80
N VAL A 62 3.51 3.62 1.23
CA VAL A 62 4.97 3.84 1.16
C VAL A 62 5.67 2.77 0.34
N GLU A 63 6.68 3.15 -0.43
CA GLU A 63 7.60 2.26 -1.15
C GLU A 63 8.95 2.23 -0.44
N ILE A 64 9.52 1.04 -0.23
CA ILE A 64 10.86 0.89 0.34
C ILE A 64 11.89 1.33 -0.71
N GLU A 65 12.52 2.47 -0.48
CA GLU A 65 13.45 3.08 -1.43
C GLU A 65 14.89 2.58 -1.23
N ASP A 66 15.30 2.31 0.00
CA ASP A 66 16.63 1.80 0.31
C ASP A 66 16.64 0.87 1.53
N LYS A 67 17.66 0.01 1.60
CA LYS A 67 17.89 -0.95 2.68
C LYS A 67 19.30 -0.87 3.21
N GLU A 68 19.45 -1.07 4.52
CA GLU A 68 20.74 -1.07 5.20
C GLU A 68 21.15 -2.50 5.55
N LEU A 69 22.36 -2.89 5.14
CA LEU A 69 22.94 -4.19 5.46
C LEU A 69 23.42 -4.22 6.92
N GLY A 70 23.41 -5.41 7.53
CA GLY A 70 23.89 -5.61 8.91
C GLY A 70 22.82 -5.48 9.99
N TRP A 71 21.62 -5.01 9.65
CA TRP A 71 20.48 -4.96 10.57
C TRP A 71 19.44 -6.04 10.25
N CYS A 72 18.89 -6.66 11.31
CA CYS A 72 17.82 -7.65 11.21
C CYS A 72 16.52 -7.05 11.71
N GLY A 73 15.46 -7.15 10.89
CA GLY A 73 14.14 -6.63 11.22
C GLY A 73 13.44 -6.02 10.01
N HIS A 74 12.17 -5.69 10.20
CA HIS A 74 11.28 -5.27 9.12
C HIS A 74 10.64 -3.92 9.43
N LEU A 75 10.24 -3.20 8.37
CA LEU A 75 9.36 -2.04 8.44
C LEU A 75 8.15 -2.35 9.34
N ARG A 76 7.72 -1.37 10.14
CA ARG A 76 6.47 -1.46 10.90
C ARG A 76 5.54 -0.35 10.46
N VAL A 77 4.24 -0.65 10.38
CA VAL A 77 3.21 0.31 9.96
C VAL A 77 1.98 0.15 10.82
N GLY A 78 1.18 1.21 10.92
CA GLY A 78 0.00 1.21 11.74
C GLY A 78 -0.77 2.52 11.70
N LEU A 79 -1.68 2.66 12.66
CA LEU A 79 -2.46 3.89 12.88
C LEU A 79 -2.29 4.37 14.33
N MET A 80 -2.47 5.67 14.54
CA MET A 80 -2.49 6.33 15.84
C MET A 80 -3.68 7.27 15.96
N ALA A 81 -4.41 7.18 17.07
CA ALA A 81 -5.56 8.02 17.41
C ALA A 81 -5.17 9.28 18.21
N ARG A 82 -4.05 9.89 17.85
CA ARG A 82 -3.49 11.07 18.52
C ARG A 82 -2.75 11.93 17.51
N ASP A 83 -2.88 13.25 17.65
CA ASP A 83 -2.19 14.22 16.81
C ASP A 83 -0.68 14.17 17.06
N PRO A 84 0.17 13.98 16.03
CA PRO A 84 1.63 14.00 16.19
C PRO A 84 2.17 15.24 16.89
N ARG A 85 1.50 16.39 16.80
CA ARG A 85 1.90 17.65 17.46
C ARG A 85 1.70 17.63 18.98
N SER A 86 0.86 16.73 19.47
CA SER A 86 0.60 16.56 20.91
C SER A 86 1.64 15.67 21.61
N LEU A 87 2.57 15.08 20.85
CA LEU A 87 3.69 14.33 21.39
C LEU A 87 4.72 15.28 21.99
N ASP A 88 5.03 15.10 23.28
CA ASP A 88 6.18 15.78 23.89
C ASP A 88 7.49 15.32 23.23
N MET A 89 7.59 14.03 22.94
CA MET A 89 8.72 13.39 22.26
C MET A 89 8.24 12.15 21.49
N VAL A 90 8.86 11.87 20.35
CA VAL A 90 8.62 10.63 19.61
C VAL A 90 9.43 9.49 20.27
N PRO A 91 8.81 8.37 20.68
CA PRO A 91 9.53 7.27 21.31
C PRO A 91 10.57 6.63 20.38
N GLU A 92 11.54 5.94 20.99
CA GLU A 92 12.60 5.24 20.25
C GLU A 92 12.06 4.08 19.41
N TYR A 93 11.08 3.34 19.96
CA TYR A 93 10.47 2.20 19.28
C TYR A 93 8.95 2.36 19.18
N SER A 94 8.41 2.06 17.99
CA SER A 94 6.95 1.93 17.86
C SER A 94 6.40 0.75 18.65
N LEU A 95 7.20 -0.32 18.77
CA LEU A 95 6.89 -1.53 19.52
C LEU A 95 7.98 -1.80 20.56
N PRO A 96 7.65 -1.87 21.86
CA PRO A 96 6.30 -1.76 22.44
C PRO A 96 5.91 -0.32 22.81
N ASP A 97 6.83 0.65 22.82
CA ASP A 97 6.67 1.91 23.56
C ASP A 97 5.47 2.73 23.10
N LEU A 98 5.33 2.94 21.79
CA LEU A 98 4.22 3.73 21.24
C LEU A 98 2.86 3.01 21.38
N VAL A 99 2.83 1.70 21.22
CA VAL A 99 1.62 0.88 21.40
C VAL A 99 1.19 0.83 22.87
N ASN A 100 2.14 0.77 23.81
CA ASN A 100 1.85 0.74 25.24
C ASN A 100 1.19 2.03 25.76
N GLN A 101 1.20 3.12 24.98
CA GLN A 101 0.45 4.35 25.29
C GLN A 101 -1.07 4.18 25.09
N GLY A 102 -1.51 3.11 24.41
CA GLY A 102 -2.91 2.70 24.35
C GLY A 102 -3.74 3.31 23.21
N ASP A 103 -3.16 4.16 22.37
CA ASP A 103 -3.82 4.88 21.29
C ASP A 103 -3.22 4.61 19.91
N SER A 104 -2.45 3.53 19.76
CA SER A 104 -1.87 3.12 18.49
C SER A 104 -1.94 1.63 18.23
N TRP A 105 -2.05 1.27 16.95
CA TRP A 105 -2.13 -0.11 16.45
C TRP A 105 -1.08 -0.29 15.36
N ILE A 106 0.08 -0.83 15.73
CA ILE A 106 1.26 -0.91 14.86
C ILE A 106 1.73 -2.36 14.76
N PHE A 107 2.11 -2.78 13.56
CA PHE A 107 2.53 -4.15 13.28
C PHE A 107 3.81 -4.18 12.45
N ALA A 108 4.69 -5.13 12.76
CA ALA A 108 5.83 -5.44 11.91
C ALA A 108 5.37 -6.17 10.65
N ILE A 109 5.88 -5.74 9.49
CA ILE A 109 5.53 -6.36 8.22
C ILE A 109 6.28 -7.67 8.06
N THR A 110 5.53 -8.77 8.14
CA THR A 110 6.04 -10.14 8.00
C THR A 110 5.31 -10.90 6.89
N ARG A 111 5.83 -12.07 6.51
CA ARG A 111 5.29 -12.90 5.41
C ARG A 111 3.86 -13.39 5.66
N ASN A 112 3.49 -13.60 6.92
CA ASN A 112 2.20 -14.18 7.30
C ASN A 112 1.32 -13.16 8.04
N HIS A 113 1.55 -11.86 7.83
CA HIS A 113 0.74 -10.84 8.51
C HIS A 113 -0.74 -11.03 8.13
N ASN A 114 -1.54 -11.50 9.08
CA ASN A 114 -2.99 -11.67 9.01
C ASN A 114 -3.57 -12.35 7.75
N ARG A 115 -2.80 -13.20 7.05
CA ARG A 115 -3.32 -13.92 5.87
C ARG A 115 -4.38 -14.95 6.27
N VAL A 116 -5.63 -14.52 6.36
CA VAL A 116 -6.79 -15.40 6.51
C VAL A 116 -6.97 -16.11 5.18
N GLN A 117 -6.63 -17.40 5.13
CA GLN A 117 -6.98 -18.24 3.98
C GLN A 117 -8.50 -18.38 3.96
N THR A 118 -9.18 -17.72 3.03
CA THR A 118 -10.57 -18.08 2.72
C THR A 118 -10.55 -19.38 1.91
N GLU A 119 -11.36 -20.37 2.28
CA GLU A 119 -11.37 -21.73 1.72
C GLU A 119 -11.60 -21.80 0.19
N ASP A 120 -11.97 -20.69 -0.46
CA ASP A 120 -12.19 -20.55 -1.91
C ASP A 120 -10.90 -20.36 -2.76
N ASP A 121 -9.73 -20.31 -2.12
CA ASP A 121 -8.48 -19.86 -2.74
C ASP A 121 -7.79 -20.88 -3.66
N ASN A 122 -8.20 -22.15 -3.65
CA ASN A 122 -7.49 -23.21 -4.41
C ASN A 122 -8.13 -23.57 -5.75
N SER A 123 -9.42 -23.33 -5.97
CA SER A 123 -10.14 -23.73 -7.19
C SER A 123 -10.22 -22.64 -8.26
N SER A 124 -9.99 -21.37 -7.89
CA SER A 124 -10.21 -20.18 -8.72
C SER A 124 -8.92 -19.55 -9.28
N ARG A 125 -7.73 -19.96 -8.81
CA ARG A 125 -6.44 -19.37 -9.22
C ARG A 125 -6.09 -19.55 -10.70
N ALA A 126 -6.37 -20.72 -11.28
CA ALA A 126 -5.95 -21.02 -12.66
C ALA A 126 -6.76 -20.29 -13.75
N ILE A 127 -7.99 -19.86 -13.45
CA ILE A 127 -8.87 -19.17 -14.43
C ILE A 127 -8.82 -17.64 -14.27
N ASN A 128 -8.63 -17.14 -13.05
CA ASN A 128 -8.52 -15.70 -12.77
C ASN A 128 -7.17 -15.08 -13.15
N GLU A 129 -6.12 -15.87 -13.40
CA GLU A 129 -4.82 -15.35 -13.86
C GLU A 129 -4.87 -14.72 -15.27
N LEU A 130 -5.86 -15.06 -16.10
CA LEU A 130 -6.02 -14.48 -17.44
C LEU A 130 -6.79 -13.15 -17.47
N LEU A 131 -7.52 -12.80 -16.40
CA LEU A 131 -8.27 -11.54 -16.27
C LEU A 131 -8.19 -11.03 -14.83
N ALA A 132 -6.97 -10.73 -14.36
CA ALA A 132 -6.79 -10.13 -13.04
C ALA A 132 -7.58 -8.81 -12.96
N ASP A 133 -8.52 -8.71 -12.00
CA ASP A 133 -9.28 -7.47 -11.75
C ASP A 133 -8.27 -6.33 -11.54
N PRO A 134 -8.29 -5.25 -12.36
CA PRO A 134 -7.35 -4.16 -12.22
C PRO A 134 -7.46 -3.44 -10.88
N TYR A 135 -8.52 -3.70 -10.10
CA TYR A 135 -8.75 -3.11 -8.81
C TYR A 135 -8.54 -4.12 -7.66
N LEU A 136 -7.91 -3.65 -6.58
CA LEU A 136 -7.97 -4.27 -5.27
C LEU A 136 -9.23 -3.75 -4.58
N LYS A 137 -9.98 -4.65 -3.95
CA LYS A 137 -11.13 -4.30 -3.10
C LYS A 137 -10.73 -4.47 -1.64
N VAL A 138 -10.98 -3.45 -0.82
CA VAL A 138 -10.88 -3.52 0.64
C VAL A 138 -12.21 -3.02 1.18
N GLY A 139 -13.01 -3.94 1.71
CA GLY A 139 -14.40 -3.66 2.05
C GLY A 139 -15.17 -3.03 0.90
N LYS A 140 -15.73 -1.84 1.12
CA LYS A 140 -16.44 -1.07 0.08
C LYS A 140 -15.55 -0.26 -0.86
N PHE A 141 -14.25 -0.15 -0.59
CA PHE A 141 -13.33 0.69 -1.35
C PHE A 141 -12.63 -0.08 -2.48
N LYS A 142 -12.25 0.65 -3.55
CA LYS A 142 -11.57 0.09 -4.73
C LYS A 142 -10.33 0.91 -5.08
N TYR A 143 -9.24 0.23 -5.38
CA TYR A 143 -7.94 0.84 -5.65
C TYR A 143 -7.26 0.23 -6.87
N PRO A 144 -6.65 1.02 -7.77
CA PRO A 144 -5.95 0.48 -8.93
C PRO A 144 -4.70 -0.31 -8.49
N ARG A 145 -4.67 -1.63 -8.74
CA ARG A 145 -3.58 -2.54 -8.32
C ARG A 145 -2.21 -2.11 -8.83
N GLU A 146 -2.15 -1.58 -10.05
CA GLU A 146 -0.91 -1.08 -10.66
C GLU A 146 -0.20 0.00 -9.82
N LYS A 147 -0.94 0.73 -9.00
CA LYS A 147 -0.38 1.75 -8.10
C LYS A 147 0.02 1.18 -6.74
N LEU A 148 -0.55 0.04 -6.35
CA LEU A 148 -0.24 -0.64 -5.09
C LEU A 148 0.96 -1.58 -5.16
N VAL A 149 1.39 -1.94 -6.37
CA VAL A 149 2.57 -2.76 -6.63
C VAL A 149 3.66 -1.88 -7.21
N ALA A 150 4.88 -1.94 -6.68
CA ALA A 150 6.01 -1.35 -7.38
C ALA A 150 6.39 -2.22 -8.56
N ARG A 151 5.90 -1.84 -9.74
CA ARG A 151 6.44 -2.37 -10.98
C ARG A 151 7.79 -1.70 -11.16
N SER A 152 8.87 -2.43 -10.90
CA SER A 152 10.18 -2.02 -11.41
C SER A 152 10.00 -1.72 -12.88
N ARG A 153 10.16 -0.44 -13.26
CA ARG A 153 10.03 0.16 -14.60
C ARG A 153 9.57 -0.81 -15.70
N PRO A 154 8.43 -0.58 -16.40
CA PRO A 154 7.96 -1.45 -17.48
C PRO A 154 9.12 -1.94 -18.34
N GLY A 155 9.45 -3.21 -18.20
CA GLY A 155 10.78 -3.72 -18.53
C GLY A 155 10.76 -5.23 -18.70
N ARG A 156 11.79 -5.77 -19.34
CA ARG A 156 11.83 -7.15 -19.87
C ARG A 156 11.61 -8.25 -18.80
N PHE A 157 11.67 -7.91 -17.50
CA PHE A 157 11.66 -8.85 -16.38
C PHE A 157 10.75 -8.45 -15.21
N SER A 158 9.83 -7.49 -15.37
CA SER A 158 8.92 -7.05 -14.29
C SER A 158 8.09 -8.20 -13.71
N HIS A 159 7.55 -9.07 -14.57
CA HIS A 159 6.84 -10.31 -14.19
C HIS A 159 7.66 -11.30 -13.35
N ILE A 160 9.00 -11.28 -13.45
CA ILE A 160 9.84 -12.18 -12.66
C ILE A 160 9.80 -11.78 -11.19
N LEU A 161 9.73 -10.48 -10.88
CA LEU A 161 9.63 -10.02 -9.51
C LEU A 161 8.33 -10.50 -8.85
N ASP A 162 7.21 -10.43 -9.58
CA ASP A 162 5.92 -10.95 -9.09
C ASP A 162 6.00 -12.45 -8.76
N GLU A 163 6.62 -13.24 -9.64
CA GLU A 163 6.87 -14.66 -9.37
C GLU A 163 7.84 -14.87 -8.19
N LEU A 164 8.85 -14.02 -8.00
CA LEU A 164 9.77 -14.11 -6.86
C LEU A 164 9.10 -13.75 -5.52
N TYR A 165 8.13 -12.82 -5.53
CA TYR A 165 7.29 -12.54 -4.37
C TYR A 165 6.32 -13.71 -4.10
N LYS A 166 5.63 -14.22 -5.13
CA LYS A 166 4.71 -15.37 -5.02
C LYS A 166 5.41 -16.66 -4.56
N SER A 167 6.61 -16.92 -5.09
CA SER A 167 7.43 -18.09 -4.76
C SER A 167 8.22 -17.94 -3.45
N ASN A 168 7.97 -16.88 -2.68
CA ASN A 168 8.61 -16.63 -1.37
C ASN A 168 10.13 -16.45 -1.41
N VAL A 169 10.70 -16.13 -2.58
CA VAL A 169 12.14 -15.82 -2.71
C VAL A 169 12.44 -14.43 -2.14
N LEU A 170 11.54 -13.46 -2.35
CA LEU A 170 11.69 -12.10 -1.82
C LEU A 170 10.84 -11.88 -0.55
N PRO A 171 11.36 -11.21 0.49
CA PRO A 171 10.57 -10.85 1.64
C PRO A 171 9.53 -9.75 1.31
N PRO A 172 8.43 -9.65 2.07
CA PRO A 172 7.44 -8.58 1.91
C PRO A 172 8.04 -7.17 1.99
N THR A 173 9.13 -7.02 2.73
CA THR A 173 9.88 -5.76 2.90
C THR A 173 11.15 -5.69 2.03
N ALA A 174 11.14 -6.36 0.87
CA ALA A 174 12.20 -6.21 -0.12
C ALA A 174 12.26 -4.77 -0.66
N LEU A 175 13.39 -4.43 -1.28
CA LEU A 175 13.52 -3.16 -2.00
C LEU A 175 12.37 -3.02 -3.01
N ARG A 176 11.82 -1.82 -3.12
CA ARG A 176 10.63 -1.49 -3.94
C ARG A 176 9.31 -2.05 -3.43
N SER A 177 9.26 -2.90 -2.41
CA SER A 177 7.95 -3.30 -1.89
C SER A 177 7.13 -2.08 -1.47
N ARG A 178 5.83 -2.11 -1.76
CA ARG A 178 4.85 -1.09 -1.36
C ARG A 178 3.99 -1.62 -0.23
N ILE A 179 3.96 -0.86 0.86
CA ILE A 179 3.22 -1.17 2.08
C ILE A 179 2.25 -0.01 2.33
N GLY A 180 0.97 -0.33 2.45
CA GLY A 180 -0.09 0.63 2.72
C GLY A 180 -0.79 0.34 4.04
N VAL A 181 -1.30 1.39 4.67
CA VAL A 181 -2.23 1.27 5.81
C VAL A 181 -3.45 2.14 5.54
N LEU A 182 -4.62 1.63 5.91
CA LEU A 182 -5.90 2.36 5.84
C LEU A 182 -6.82 1.90 6.97
N TYR A 183 -7.98 2.57 7.10
CA TYR A 183 -9.06 2.07 7.93
C TYR A 183 -10.41 2.10 7.21
N GLU A 184 -11.28 1.16 7.57
CA GLU A 184 -12.67 1.09 7.16
C GLU A 184 -13.60 1.33 8.37
N PRO A 185 -14.59 2.24 8.26
CA PRO A 185 -15.62 2.38 9.29
C PRO A 185 -16.57 1.18 9.31
N GLU A 186 -16.85 0.68 10.50
CA GLU A 186 -17.76 -0.45 10.75
C GLU A 186 -19.16 0.07 11.15
N SER A 187 -20.19 -0.79 11.04
CA SER A 187 -21.58 -0.42 11.35
C SER A 187 -21.84 -0.17 12.83
N ASP A 188 -20.99 -0.68 13.71
CA ASP A 188 -21.08 -0.53 15.16
C ASP A 188 -20.48 0.79 15.68
N GLY A 189 -20.05 1.68 14.78
CA GLY A 189 -19.40 2.94 15.12
C GLY A 189 -17.92 2.79 15.48
N THR A 190 -17.33 1.62 15.26
CA THR A 190 -15.87 1.40 15.35
C THR A 190 -15.23 1.44 13.96
N ARG A 191 -13.92 1.22 13.91
CA ARG A 191 -13.15 1.16 12.67
C ARG A 191 -12.25 -0.08 12.68
N SER A 192 -12.04 -0.66 11.51
CA SER A 192 -11.07 -1.73 11.28
C SER A 192 -9.88 -1.20 10.48
N MET A 193 -8.67 -1.54 10.91
CA MET A 193 -7.44 -1.17 10.22
C MET A 193 -7.00 -2.29 9.29
N HIS A 194 -6.67 -1.96 8.04
CA HIS A 194 -6.15 -2.89 7.06
C HIS A 194 -4.73 -2.53 6.65
N ILE A 195 -3.93 -3.55 6.36
CA ILE A 195 -2.58 -3.40 5.82
C ILE A 195 -2.54 -4.00 4.42
N ILE A 196 -1.99 -3.25 3.48
CA ILE A 196 -1.79 -3.69 2.09
C ILE A 196 -0.31 -3.96 1.88
N ILE A 197 0.01 -5.10 1.28
CA ILE A 197 1.38 -5.45 0.89
C ILE A 197 1.37 -5.79 -0.59
N ASN A 198 2.08 -5.00 -1.40
CA ASN A 198 2.22 -5.23 -2.85
C ASN A 198 0.89 -5.55 -3.53
N GLY A 199 -0.14 -4.73 -3.28
CA GLY A 199 -1.47 -4.89 -3.89
C GLY A 199 -2.30 -6.06 -3.38
N GLU A 200 -1.89 -6.74 -2.31
CA GLU A 200 -2.70 -7.72 -1.58
C GLU A 200 -3.18 -7.10 -0.26
N ASP A 201 -4.47 -7.21 0.05
CA ASP A 201 -5.02 -6.82 1.35
C ASP A 201 -4.78 -7.96 2.35
N MET A 202 -4.20 -7.63 3.49
CA MET A 202 -3.94 -8.59 4.58
C MET A 202 -5.16 -8.74 5.51
N GLY A 203 -6.27 -8.11 5.18
CA GLY A 203 -7.47 -8.11 6.00
C GLY A 203 -7.36 -7.24 7.25
N PRO A 204 -8.39 -7.27 8.11
CA PRO A 204 -8.50 -6.40 9.27
C PRO A 204 -7.48 -6.79 10.32
N SER A 205 -6.41 -6.01 10.39
CA SER A 205 -5.27 -6.20 11.29
C SER A 205 -5.51 -5.71 12.71
N ALA A 206 -6.39 -4.74 12.87
CA ALA A 206 -6.95 -4.34 14.16
C ALA A 206 -8.43 -4.01 13.98
N ARG A 207 -9.25 -4.28 15.01
CA ARG A 207 -10.70 -4.04 15.01
C ARG A 207 -11.08 -3.29 16.28
N GLY A 208 -12.26 -2.68 16.30
CA GLY A 208 -12.76 -1.97 17.47
C GLY A 208 -12.04 -0.66 17.75
N ILE A 209 -11.38 -0.06 16.74
CA ILE A 209 -10.72 1.24 16.90
C ILE A 209 -11.81 2.30 17.11
N PRO A 210 -11.78 3.08 18.20
CA PRO A 210 -12.82 4.07 18.49
C PRO A 210 -12.95 5.14 17.40
N ALA A 211 -14.18 5.57 17.14
CA ALA A 211 -14.45 6.60 16.13
C ALA A 211 -14.35 8.05 16.64
N THR A 212 -13.91 8.26 17.88
CA THR A 212 -13.88 9.57 18.53
C THR A 212 -12.76 10.47 18.02
N GLU A 213 -11.57 9.90 17.84
CA GLU A 213 -10.37 10.64 17.45
C GLU A 213 -10.04 10.46 15.96
N PRO A 214 -9.36 11.42 15.32
CA PRO A 214 -8.81 11.23 13.98
C PRO A 214 -7.65 10.22 13.99
N LEU A 215 -7.44 9.49 12.88
CA LEU A 215 -6.36 8.50 12.77
C LEU A 215 -5.24 8.98 11.86
N TYR A 216 -4.02 9.00 12.37
CA TYR A 216 -2.81 9.27 11.60
C TYR A 216 -2.13 7.97 11.21
N ALA A 217 -1.53 7.91 10.02
CA ALA A 217 -0.67 6.80 9.65
C ALA A 217 0.62 6.84 10.45
N VAL A 218 1.12 5.67 10.84
CA VAL A 218 2.43 5.51 11.48
C VAL A 218 3.29 4.61 10.62
N VAL A 219 4.52 5.03 10.36
CA VAL A 219 5.55 4.25 9.66
C VAL A 219 6.84 4.30 10.47
N ASP A 220 7.32 3.15 10.95
CA ASP A 220 8.59 3.04 11.66
C ASP A 220 9.67 2.49 10.70
N VAL A 221 10.57 3.39 10.26
CA VAL A 221 11.72 3.08 9.40
C VAL A 221 12.77 2.32 10.21
N PHE A 222 12.47 1.05 10.47
CA PHE A 222 13.16 0.20 11.44
C PHE A 222 14.13 -0.79 10.79
N ALA A 223 15.24 -1.06 11.48
CA ALA A 223 16.22 -2.09 11.16
C ALA A 223 16.70 -2.08 9.70
N SER A 224 16.45 -3.14 8.93
CA SER A 224 16.97 -3.28 7.56
C SER A 224 16.39 -2.27 6.57
N THR A 225 15.32 -1.57 6.92
CA THR A 225 14.75 -0.50 6.07
C THR A 225 15.53 0.79 6.29
N LYS A 226 16.11 1.38 5.24
CA LYS A 226 16.87 2.63 5.34
C LYS A 226 16.03 3.85 5.00
N SER A 227 15.25 3.76 3.93
CA SER A 227 14.37 4.85 3.50
C SER A 227 13.08 4.35 2.88
N VAL A 228 12.04 5.16 3.01
CA VAL A 228 10.73 4.92 2.42
C VAL A 228 10.20 6.18 1.76
N ARG A 229 9.47 5.99 0.66
CA ARG A 229 8.86 7.08 -0.11
C ARG A 229 7.34 6.94 -0.16
N VAL A 230 6.62 8.00 0.18
CA VAL A 230 5.17 8.10 -0.01
C VAL A 230 4.82 8.04 -1.48
N ILE A 231 3.90 7.15 -1.84
CA ILE A 231 3.36 7.00 -3.19
C ILE A 231 1.99 7.68 -3.25
N GLN A 232 1.86 8.64 -4.16
CA GLN A 232 0.59 9.31 -4.38
C GLN A 232 -0.39 8.39 -5.11
N LEU A 233 -1.54 8.17 -4.49
CA LEU A 233 -2.62 7.37 -5.06
C LEU A 233 -3.69 8.26 -5.67
N GLU A 234 -3.89 8.10 -6.97
CA GLU A 234 -5.02 8.66 -7.69
C GLU A 234 -6.18 7.66 -7.60
N TYR A 235 -7.16 7.94 -6.74
CA TYR A 235 -8.34 7.10 -6.58
C TYR A 235 -9.25 7.21 -7.82
N GLY A 236 -9.85 6.08 -8.22
CA GLY A 236 -10.97 6.06 -9.16
C GLY A 236 -10.67 5.61 -10.59
N PHE A 237 -9.43 5.71 -11.09
CA PHE A 237 -9.11 5.30 -12.46
C PHE A 237 -7.79 4.56 -12.56
N SER A 238 -7.82 3.39 -13.20
CA SER A 238 -6.60 2.78 -13.73
C SER A 238 -6.07 3.63 -14.88
N SER A 239 -4.76 3.60 -15.12
CA SER A 239 -4.17 4.32 -16.24
C SER A 239 -4.77 3.85 -17.57
N LEU A 240 -4.82 4.77 -18.55
CA LEU A 240 -5.21 4.44 -19.93
C LEU A 240 -4.42 3.24 -20.46
N GLN A 241 -3.13 3.18 -20.13
CA GLN A 241 -2.25 2.09 -20.51
C GLN A 241 -2.77 0.73 -20.03
N THR A 242 -3.16 0.62 -18.76
CA THR A 242 -3.76 -0.61 -18.20
C THR A 242 -5.10 -0.94 -18.82
N LEU A 243 -5.96 0.06 -19.01
CA LEU A 243 -7.27 -0.14 -19.64
C LEU A 243 -7.12 -0.66 -21.08
N CYS A 244 -6.22 -0.05 -21.88
CA CYS A 244 -5.90 -0.51 -23.23
C CYS A 244 -5.37 -1.94 -23.23
N ARG A 245 -4.48 -2.29 -22.30
CA ARG A 245 -3.97 -3.66 -22.18
C ARG A 245 -5.08 -4.66 -21.90
N LEU A 246 -5.97 -4.38 -20.94
CA LEU A 246 -7.07 -5.28 -20.62
C LEU A 246 -7.99 -5.51 -21.83
N VAL A 247 -8.25 -4.47 -22.62
CA VAL A 247 -8.99 -4.59 -23.88
C VAL A 247 -8.25 -5.48 -24.87
N ILE A 248 -6.94 -5.31 -25.03
CA ILE A 248 -6.11 -6.14 -25.93
C ILE A 248 -6.12 -7.61 -25.47
N GLN A 249 -5.87 -7.87 -24.18
CA GLN A 249 -5.85 -9.22 -23.59
C GLN A 249 -7.21 -9.91 -23.69
N LYS A 250 -8.31 -9.16 -23.59
CA LYS A 250 -9.67 -9.69 -23.77
C LYS A 250 -9.91 -10.20 -25.20
N HIS A 251 -9.32 -9.58 -26.21
CA HIS A 251 -9.50 -9.96 -27.62
C HIS A 251 -8.41 -10.89 -28.14
N ILE A 252 -7.27 -10.97 -27.45
CA ILE A 252 -6.10 -11.75 -27.85
C ILE A 252 -5.75 -12.71 -26.72
N VAL A 253 -6.46 -13.84 -26.72
CA VAL A 253 -6.44 -14.83 -25.63
C VAL A 253 -5.06 -15.50 -25.50
N HIS A 254 -4.33 -15.67 -26.61
CA HIS A 254 -3.01 -16.32 -26.58
C HIS A 254 -1.87 -15.30 -26.52
N ARG A 255 -1.02 -15.39 -25.49
CA ARG A 255 0.11 -14.48 -25.27
C ARG A 255 1.07 -14.36 -26.47
N LEU A 256 1.28 -15.45 -27.21
CA LEU A 256 2.10 -15.44 -28.43
C LEU A 256 1.44 -14.66 -29.57
N ALA A 257 0.11 -14.56 -29.60
CA ALA A 257 -0.61 -13.80 -30.63
C ALA A 257 -0.34 -12.28 -30.51
N ILE A 258 0.11 -11.81 -29.34
CA ILE A 258 0.52 -10.40 -29.13
C ILE A 258 1.77 -10.05 -29.96
N ASP A 259 2.64 -11.01 -30.30
CA ASP A 259 3.80 -10.75 -31.17
C ASP A 259 3.42 -10.32 -32.58
N TRP A 260 2.23 -10.72 -33.02
CA TRP A 260 1.71 -10.49 -34.36
C TRP A 260 1.00 -9.14 -34.50
N LEU A 261 0.78 -8.42 -33.39
CA LEU A 261 0.23 -7.08 -33.44
C LEU A 261 1.25 -6.11 -34.03
N ASP A 262 0.79 -5.09 -34.76
CA ASP A 262 1.65 -4.00 -35.21
C ASP A 262 1.84 -2.95 -34.09
N LEU A 263 2.44 -3.39 -32.99
CA LEU A 263 2.72 -2.57 -31.81
C LEU A 263 4.23 -2.47 -31.55
N PRO A 264 4.71 -1.33 -31.04
CA PRO A 264 6.06 -1.21 -30.50
C PRO A 264 6.40 -2.32 -29.51
N LYS A 265 7.65 -2.81 -29.54
CA LYS A 265 8.12 -3.93 -28.70
C LYS A 265 7.87 -3.71 -27.20
N MET A 266 7.97 -2.47 -26.73
CA MET A 266 7.66 -2.13 -25.34
C MET A 266 6.20 -2.38 -24.98
N LEU A 267 5.26 -2.01 -25.86
CA LEU A 267 3.83 -2.25 -25.65
C LEU A 267 3.46 -3.72 -25.81
N LYS A 268 4.12 -4.46 -26.71
CA LYS A 268 3.99 -5.93 -26.79
C LYS A 268 4.40 -6.59 -25.48
N ASN A 269 5.55 -6.20 -24.93
CA ASN A 269 6.02 -6.72 -23.65
C ASN A 269 5.06 -6.36 -22.51
N PHE A 270 4.61 -5.10 -22.45
CA PHE A 270 3.59 -4.69 -21.48
C PHE A 270 2.32 -5.55 -21.60
N CYS A 271 1.79 -5.76 -22.80
CA CYS A 271 0.58 -6.56 -22.95
C CYS A 271 0.77 -8.05 -22.60
N LYS A 272 2.00 -8.55 -22.70
CA LYS A 272 2.34 -9.94 -22.40
C LYS A 272 2.63 -10.21 -20.94
N TYR A 273 3.40 -9.32 -20.32
CA TYR A 273 4.09 -9.60 -19.05
C TYR A 273 3.54 -8.78 -17.90
N GLU A 274 2.59 -7.88 -18.14
CA GLU A 274 2.06 -6.97 -17.14
C GLU A 274 0.57 -7.12 -16.90
#